data_AF-A0A7X8A2V9-F1
#
_entry.id   AF-A0A7X8A2V9-F1
#
_cell.length_a   1.000
_cell.length_b   1.000
_cell.length_c   1.000
_cell.angle_alpha   90.00
_cell.angle_beta   90.00
_cell.angle_gamma   90.00
#
_symmetry.space_group_name_H-M   'P 1'
#
loop_
_entity.id
_entity.type
_entity.pdbx_description
1 polymer ?
#
loop_
_entity_poly.entity_id
_entity_poly.type
_entity_poly.pdbx_seq_one_letter_code
_entity_poly.pdbx_strand_id
1 'polypeptide(L)' 'MKIITFIIGYFVFGIFLIKWFWAWTIPEIFPEAVKQNLIAANISWWTALKFSVLLSIITAVTTIRREKSR' A
#
# COMPACT_ATOMS: atom_id res chain seq x y z
N MET A 1 -0.93 -26.39 4.90
CA MET A 1 -1.93 -25.46 5.50
C MET A 1 -1.29 -24.24 6.18
N LYS A 2 -0.34 -24.39 7.12
CA LYS A 2 0.24 -23.26 7.89
C LYS A 2 0.85 -22.13 7.03
N ILE A 3 1.65 -22.46 6.01
CA ILE A 3 2.32 -21.48 5.14
C ILE A 3 1.34 -20.59 4.38
N ILE A 4 0.26 -21.16 3.84
CA ILE A 4 -0.75 -20.40 3.09
C ILE A 4 -1.46 -19.40 4.02
N THR A 5 -1.77 -19.81 5.26
CA THR A 5 -2.35 -18.92 6.27
C THR A 5 -1.41 -17.76 6.61
N PHE A 6 -0.10 -18.01 6.76
CA PHE A 6 0.87 -16.95 7.00
C PHE A 6 0.98 -15.99 5.82
N ILE A 7 1.01 -16.49 4.58
CA ILE A 7 1.07 -15.67 3.37
C ILE A 7 -0.16 -14.76 3.27
N ILE A 8 -1.35 -15.31 3.45
CA ILE A 8 -2.60 -14.53 3.44
C ILE A 8 -2.61 -13.51 4.56
N GLY A 9 -2.20 -13.91 5.78
CA GLY A 9 -2.08 -13.01 6.92
C GLY A 9 -1.16 -11.83 6.64
N TYR A 10 0.03 -12.09 6.07
CA TYR A 10 0.99 -11.05 5.72
C TYR A 10 0.45 -10.09 4.65
N PHE A 11 -0.26 -10.62 3.65
CA PHE A 11 -0.87 -9.84 2.59
C PHE A 11 -1.98 -8.91 3.13
N VAL A 12 -2.88 -9.46 3.95
CA VAL A 12 -3.95 -8.68 4.61
C VAL A 12 -3.34 -7.64 5.57
N PHE A 13 -2.29 -8.01 6.30
CA PHE A 13 -1.59 -7.08 7.20
C PHE A 13 -0.93 -5.93 6.43
N GLY A 14 -0.35 -6.19 5.27
CA GLY A 14 0.19 -5.14 4.38
C GLY A 14 -0.89 -4.17 3.90
N ILE A 15 -2.05 -4.68 3.47
CA ILE A 15 -3.21 -3.84 3.08
C ILE A 15 -3.69 -3.00 4.28
N PHE A 16 -3.75 -3.61 5.46
CA PHE A 16 -4.14 -2.93 6.69
C PHE A 16 -3.17 -1.80 7.03
N LEU A 17 -1.86 -2.05 6.97
CA LEU A 17 -0.85 -1.03 7.19
C LEU A 17 -0.97 0.12 6.20
N ILE A 18 -1.11 -0.16 4.90
CA ILE A 18 -1.28 0.89 3.88
C ILE A 18 -2.50 1.76 4.19
N LYS A 19 -3.64 1.13 4.52
CA LYS A 19 -4.86 1.86 4.85
C LYS A 19 -4.72 2.70 6.12
N TRP A 20 -4.09 2.14 7.14
CA TRP A 20 -3.85 2.81 8.41
C TRP A 20 -2.90 4.00 8.26
N PHE A 21 -1.77 3.80 7.58
CA PHE A 21 -0.84 4.87 7.26
C PHE A 21 -1.48 5.94 6.40
N TRP A 22 -2.32 5.58 5.42
CA TRP A 22 -3.02 6.57 4.60
C TRP A 22 -3.93 7.48 5.43
N ALA A 23 -4.72 6.89 6.32
CA ALA A 23 -5.65 7.63 7.17
C ALA A 23 -4.94 8.58 8.15
N TRP A 24 -3.67 8.33 8.48
CA TRP A 24 -2.88 9.20 9.33
C TRP A 24 -2.03 10.19 8.53
N THR A 25 -1.24 9.70 7.58
CA THR A 25 -0.23 10.49 6.85
C THR A 25 -0.86 11.47 5.86
N ILE A 26 -1.93 11.10 5.15
CA ILE A 26 -2.50 11.98 4.11
C ILE A 26 -3.19 13.22 4.69
N PRO A 27 -4.01 13.11 5.76
CA PRO A 27 -4.57 14.29 6.41
C PRO A 27 -3.51 15.22 7.01
N GLU A 28 -2.37 14.67 7.45
CA GLU A 28 -1.28 15.44 8.05
C GLU A 28 -0.43 16.17 6.99
N ILE A 29 -0.13 15.52 5.86
CA ILE A 29 0.65 16.13 4.77
C ILE A 29 -0.21 17.11 3.94
N PHE A 30 -1.49 16.79 3.74
CA PHE A 30 -2.39 17.56 2.87
C PHE A 30 -3.72 17.95 3.56
N PRO A 31 -3.67 18.74 4.64
CA PRO A 31 -4.86 19.07 5.43
C PRO A 31 -5.89 19.87 4.63
N GLU A 32 -5.47 20.87 3.86
CA GLU A 32 -6.38 21.74 3.10
C GLU A 32 -6.98 21.03 1.89
N ALA A 33 -6.24 20.14 1.23
CA ALA A 33 -6.74 19.38 0.09
C ALA A 33 -7.75 18.29 0.52
N VAL A 34 -7.57 17.73 1.73
CA VAL A 34 -8.56 16.84 2.34
C VAL A 34 -9.83 17.61 2.70
N LYS A 35 -9.72 18.81 3.30
CA LYS A 35 -10.89 19.65 3.63
C LYS A 35 -11.71 20.05 2.40
N GLN A 36 -11.03 20.32 1.28
CA GLN A 36 -11.65 20.66 0.00
C GLN A 36 -12.21 19.43 -0.75
N ASN A 37 -12.14 18.23 -0.17
CA ASN A 37 -12.53 16.96 -0.80
C ASN A 37 -11.77 16.65 -2.12
N LEU A 38 -10.62 17.30 -2.34
CA LEU A 38 -9.75 17.02 -3.48
C LEU A 38 -8.97 15.72 -3.28
N ILE A 39 -8.75 15.34 -2.02
CA ILE A 39 -8.04 14.12 -1.62
C ILE A 39 -8.88 13.37 -0.59
N ALA A 40 -9.12 12.08 -0.82
CA ALA A 40 -9.81 11.23 0.14
C ALA A 40 -8.91 10.93 1.35
N ALA A 41 -9.27 11.44 2.53
CA ALA A 41 -8.63 11.10 3.80
C ALA A 41 -8.72 9.60 4.10
N ASN A 42 -9.85 8.98 3.75
CA ASN A 42 -10.10 7.57 3.92
C ASN A 42 -10.18 6.89 2.55
N ILE A 43 -9.31 5.91 2.33
CA ILE A 43 -9.32 5.09 1.12
C ILE A 43 -10.16 3.83 1.30
N SER A 44 -10.83 3.42 0.23
CA SER A 44 -11.53 2.14 0.18
C SER A 44 -10.56 0.96 0.29
N TRP A 45 -11.07 -0.20 0.70
CA TRP A 45 -10.29 -1.43 0.75
C TRP A 45 -9.77 -1.82 -0.65
N TRP A 46 -10.56 -1.57 -1.69
CA TRP A 46 -10.18 -1.75 -3.09
C TRP A 46 -9.04 -0.82 -3.52
N THR A 47 -9.04 0.43 -3.05
CA THR A 47 -7.97 1.39 -3.34
C THR A 47 -6.66 0.94 -2.70
N ALA A 48 -6.69 0.52 -1.43
CA ALA A 48 -5.51 -0.01 -0.73
C ALA A 48 -4.92 -1.23 -1.43
N LEU A 49 -5.76 -2.14 -1.96
CA LEU A 49 -5.32 -3.30 -2.74
C LEU A 49 -4.59 -2.87 -4.02
N LYS A 50 -5.13 -1.90 -4.77
CA LYS A 50 -4.47 -1.36 -5.98
C LYS A 50 -3.08 -0.78 -5.67
N PHE A 51 -2.95 -0.04 -4.57
CA PHE A 51 -1.66 0.48 -4.11
C PHE A 51 -0.67 -0.64 -3.76
N SER A 52 -1.13 -1.69 -3.07
CA SER A 52 -0.30 -2.85 -2.73
C SER A 52 0.20 -3.57 -3.97
N VAL A 53 -0.66 -3.78 -4.97
CA VAL A 53 -0.28 -4.38 -6.26
C VAL A 53 0.76 -3.49 -6.97
N LEU A 54 0.54 -2.18 -7.02
CA LEU A 54 1.49 -1.25 -7.63
C LEU A 54 2.87 -1.33 -6.95
N LEU A 55 2.89 -1.35 -5.62
CA LEU A 55 4.11 -1.48 -4.83
C LEU A 55 4.81 -2.82 -5.07
N SER A 56 4.05 -3.92 -5.19
CA SER A 56 4.57 -5.24 -5.54
C SER A 56 5.21 -5.26 -6.93
N ILE A 57 4.64 -4.55 -7.90
CA ILE A 57 5.22 -4.43 -9.25
C ILE A 57 6.52 -3.61 -9.19
N ILE A 58 6.51 -2.48 -8.48
CA ILE A 58 7.72 -1.63 -8.33
C ILE A 58 8.86 -2.42 -7.68
N THR A 59 8.57 -3.15 -6.60
CA THR A 59 9.56 -3.98 -5.91
C THR A 59 10.06 -5.14 -6.78
N ALA A 60 9.19 -5.77 -7.55
CA ALA A 60 9.59 -6.79 -8.53
C ALA A 60 10.56 -6.20 -9.58
N VAL A 61 10.22 -5.05 -10.17
CA VAL A 61 11.06 -4.38 -11.17
C VAL A 61 12.42 -3.96 -10.58
N THR A 62 12.45 -3.38 -9.38
CA THR A 62 13.71 -2.97 -8.74
C THR A 62 14.58 -4.15 -8.35
N THR A 63 13.97 -5.28 -7.97
CA THR A 63 14.70 -6.52 -7.63
C THR A 63 15.32 -7.15 -8.88
N ILE A 64 14.56 -7.26 -9.97
CA ILE A 64 15.03 -7.81 -11.25
C ILE A 64 16.23 -7.03 -11.79
N ARG A 65 16.25 -5.70 -11.65
CA ARG A 65 17.39 -4.88 -12.10
C ARG A 65 18.67 -5.16 -11.33
N ARG A 66 18.57 -5.58 -10.07
CA ARG A 66 19.72 -5.83 -9.19
C ARG A 66 20.44 -7.15 -9.54
N GLU A 67 19.74 -8.09 -10.14
CA GLU A 67 20.27 -9.39 -10.55
C GLU A 67 21.08 -9.31 -11.86
N LYS A 68 20.70 -8.42 -12.78
CA LYS A 68 21.42 -8.23 -14.07
C LYS A 68 22.73 -7.42 -13.98
N SER A 69 23.05 -6.88 -12.79
CA SER A 69 24.25 -6.05 -12.57
C SER A 69 25.35 -6.78 -11.77
N ARG A 70 25.21 -8.09 -11.52
CA ARG A 70 26.26 -8.95 -10.97
C ARG A 70 26.81 -9.88 -12.03
#